data_AF-A0A0Q6PZQ0-F1
#
_entry.id   AF-A0A0Q6PZQ0-F1
#
_cell.length_a   1.000
_cell.length_b   1.000
_cell.length_c   1.000
_cell.angle_alpha   90.00
_cell.angle_beta   90.00
_cell.angle_gamma   90.00
#
_symmetry.space_group_name_H-M   'P 1'
#
loop_
_entity.id
_entity.type
_entity.pdbx_description
1 polymer ?
#
loop_
_entity_poly.entity_id
_entity_poly.type
_entity_poly.pdbx_seq_one_letter_code
_entity_poly.pdbx_strand_id
1 'polypeptide(L)'
;MHPLLSKTAAALVVSALAQGVAQAALFAVDPGPYVPANGSFAAWYQDTHGRTLELCLSKAVSSRVPSAPGAPTYMCNLLPAPGIFDDTQPLVFPSNFPDEAFWFTGDGTIVDAARGIDLTYVSAVEAAFSGGDPIEGDQISFARIRIRVDVPTAGTYVITHPYGVDVFNVDTPGRRAINMTRDIGIGVPKTYDGALKGDVGPFLRSVNGPYTETNPVTGSAEQFVGDPNLEEAFTGSPFNTNYIRIEGPNGLDLRTAVMAISGKLATMARPTPMITQRSTYSRKPGASAPVAQQDVFVLAPPPPAKVTLDSNNPVLNLTEANTTGNWYAQSSTNPSLPSTLQVTADNHLAIASSTPTTLPMPLTDLVVISRAEYSLSTGQITVVASTSDETSPPVLTATSGTGVAIGALSGDGAVKSLATGISPIPPAKVRVTSSNGGTDTEEVVIVQ
;
A
#
# COMPACT_ATOMS: atom_id res chain seq x y z
N MET A 1 -53.44 -11.66 -31.27
CA MET A 1 -53.95 -11.21 -29.96
C MET A 1 -52.75 -10.93 -29.07
N HIS A 2 -52.58 -9.67 -28.66
CA HIS A 2 -51.66 -9.19 -27.61
C HIS A 2 -51.96 -9.85 -26.24
N PRO A 3 -51.09 -9.74 -25.19
CA PRO A 3 -50.07 -8.70 -24.91
C PRO A 3 -48.68 -9.24 -24.49
N LEU A 4 -47.54 -8.56 -24.73
CA LEU A 4 -46.98 -7.35 -24.08
C LEU A 4 -46.73 -7.45 -22.56
N LEU A 5 -45.46 -7.67 -22.20
CA LEU A 5 -44.74 -7.32 -20.95
C LEU A 5 -43.28 -7.15 -21.40
N SER A 6 -42.74 -5.99 -21.77
CA SER A 6 -42.51 -4.71 -21.07
C SER A 6 -41.70 -4.83 -19.78
N LYS A 7 -40.54 -4.16 -19.84
CA LYS A 7 -39.75 -3.51 -18.77
C LYS A 7 -38.52 -4.25 -18.22
N THR A 8 -37.37 -3.76 -18.72
CA THR A 8 -36.18 -3.42 -17.93
C THR A 8 -35.60 -4.51 -17.02
N ALA A 9 -34.76 -5.36 -17.59
CA ALA A 9 -33.59 -5.82 -16.86
C ALA A 9 -32.51 -4.73 -17.02
N ALA A 10 -32.47 -3.80 -16.07
CA ALA A 10 -31.25 -3.07 -15.82
C ALA A 10 -30.24 -4.12 -15.36
N ALA A 11 -29.39 -4.58 -16.28
CA ALA A 11 -28.21 -5.35 -15.92
C ALA A 11 -27.35 -4.40 -15.09
N LEU A 12 -27.43 -4.54 -13.77
CA LEU A 12 -26.43 -4.05 -12.85
C LEU A 12 -25.17 -4.88 -13.15
N VAL A 13 -24.44 -4.50 -14.19
CA VAL A 13 -23.04 -4.88 -14.31
C VAL A 13 -22.36 -4.09 -13.20
N VAL A 14 -22.21 -4.75 -12.05
CA VAL A 14 -21.15 -4.40 -11.11
C VAL A 14 -19.87 -4.73 -11.87
N SER A 15 -19.43 -3.82 -12.73
CA SER A 15 -18.02 -3.72 -13.06
C SER A 15 -17.39 -3.52 -11.70
N ALA A 16 -16.51 -4.44 -11.31
CA ALA A 16 -15.67 -4.31 -10.14
C ALA A 16 -14.82 -3.05 -10.35
N LEU A 17 -15.40 -1.90 -10.04
CA LEU A 17 -14.69 -0.65 -9.87
C LEU A 17 -13.66 -0.95 -8.80
N ALA A 18 -12.39 -0.88 -9.22
CA ALA A 18 -11.19 -0.99 -8.41
C ALA A 18 -11.49 -0.72 -6.94
N GLN A 19 -11.79 -1.78 -6.18
CA GLN A 19 -11.61 -1.72 -4.75
C GLN A 19 -10.10 -1.62 -4.62
N GLY A 20 -9.61 -0.42 -4.34
CA GLY A 20 -8.30 -0.28 -3.73
C GLY A 20 -8.38 -1.10 -2.46
N VAL A 21 -7.98 -2.37 -2.53
CA VAL A 21 -7.73 -3.18 -1.35
C VAL A 21 -6.79 -2.35 -0.52
N ALA A 22 -7.16 -2.07 0.74
CA ALA A 22 -6.20 -1.51 1.67
C ALA A 22 -4.93 -2.35 1.56
N GLN A 23 -3.80 -1.73 1.24
CA GLN A 23 -2.56 -2.45 1.02
C GLN A 23 -1.67 -2.15 2.22
N ALA A 24 -1.13 -3.20 2.84
CA ALA A 24 -0.01 -3.00 3.73
C ALA A 24 1.20 -2.60 2.87
N ALA A 25 1.65 -1.36 3.00
CA ALA A 25 2.69 -0.81 2.15
C ALA A 25 3.37 0.41 2.78
N LEU A 26 4.65 0.57 2.44
CA LEU A 26 5.39 1.82 2.58
C LEU A 26 5.15 2.71 1.35
N PHE A 27 5.50 3.98 1.46
CA PHE A 27 5.34 4.96 0.38
C PHE A 27 6.66 5.32 -0.30
N ALA A 28 7.70 5.62 0.49
CA ALA A 28 8.98 6.08 -0.04
C ALA A 28 10.15 5.65 0.85
N VAL A 29 11.34 5.65 0.28
CA VAL A 29 12.62 5.39 0.95
C VAL A 29 13.63 6.47 0.58
N ASP A 30 14.63 6.67 1.44
CA ASP A 30 15.79 7.50 1.15
C ASP A 30 16.44 7.14 -0.20
N PRO A 31 16.44 8.06 -1.20
CA PRO A 31 17.09 7.83 -2.48
C PRO A 31 18.63 7.93 -2.41
N GLY A 32 19.18 8.25 -1.23
CA GLY A 32 20.60 8.49 -1.02
C GLY A 32 21.02 9.93 -1.34
N PRO A 33 22.34 10.22 -1.30
CA PRO A 33 23.45 9.28 -1.12
C PRO A 33 23.52 8.67 0.28
N TYR A 34 23.90 7.39 0.35
CA TYR A 34 24.06 6.67 1.62
C TYR A 34 25.42 6.95 2.25
N VAL A 35 25.46 7.16 3.56
CA VAL A 35 26.65 7.63 4.28
C VAL A 35 27.15 6.62 5.31
N PRO A 36 28.45 6.59 5.66
CA PRO A 36 28.95 5.64 6.66
C PRO A 36 28.32 5.80 8.05
N ALA A 37 27.83 7.00 8.40
CA ALA A 37 27.24 7.29 9.70
C ALA A 37 25.99 6.44 10.01
N ASN A 38 25.28 5.97 8.99
CA ASN A 38 24.15 5.04 9.13
C ASN A 38 24.44 3.68 8.48
N GLY A 39 25.70 3.26 8.43
CA GLY A 39 26.11 1.97 7.87
C GLY A 39 25.98 1.86 6.34
N SER A 40 25.92 3.00 5.65
CA SER A 40 25.59 3.09 4.21
C SER A 40 24.20 2.54 3.86
N PHE A 41 23.27 2.47 4.82
CA PHE A 41 21.86 2.14 4.60
C PHE A 41 21.03 3.37 4.18
N ALA A 42 19.78 3.15 3.77
CA ALA A 42 18.79 4.23 3.65
C ALA A 42 18.62 4.94 5.01
N ALA A 43 18.63 6.27 5.03
CA ALA A 43 18.44 7.00 6.28
C ALA A 43 17.03 6.80 6.86
N TRP A 44 16.01 6.63 6.02
CA TRP A 44 14.62 6.57 6.44
C TRP A 44 13.71 5.80 5.46
N TYR A 45 12.56 5.37 5.99
CA TYR A 45 11.39 4.94 5.23
C TYR A 45 10.17 5.78 5.64
N GLN A 46 9.33 6.13 4.66
CA GLN A 46 8.07 6.83 4.86
C GLN A 46 6.92 5.90 4.54
N ASP A 47 5.92 5.84 5.42
CA ASP A 47 4.69 5.07 5.20
C ASP A 47 3.62 5.85 4.43
N THR A 48 2.55 5.16 4.02
CA THR A 48 1.41 5.75 3.30
C THR A 48 0.57 6.72 4.15
N HIS A 49 0.76 6.74 5.47
CA HIS A 49 0.18 7.73 6.39
C HIS A 49 1.10 8.93 6.64
N GLY A 50 2.25 9.01 5.97
CA GLY A 50 3.21 10.11 6.04
C GLY A 50 4.21 10.03 7.18
N ARG A 51 4.11 9.02 8.06
CA ARG A 51 5.10 8.82 9.13
C ARG A 51 6.41 8.39 8.51
N THR A 52 7.49 9.01 8.95
CA THR A 52 8.83 8.73 8.48
C THR A 52 9.66 8.23 9.65
N LEU A 53 10.20 7.02 9.52
CA LEU A 53 11.09 6.43 10.52
C LEU A 53 12.51 6.40 9.99
N GLU A 54 13.45 6.85 10.81
CA GLU A 54 14.89 6.77 10.52
C GLU A 54 15.46 5.43 11.00
N LEU A 55 16.59 5.00 10.43
CA LEU A 55 17.27 3.78 10.90
C LEU A 55 17.63 3.95 12.38
N CYS A 56 17.06 3.12 13.23
CA CYS A 56 17.10 3.33 14.68
C CYS A 56 18.47 2.92 15.22
N LEU A 57 19.40 3.89 15.27
CA LEU A 57 20.75 3.73 15.82
C LEU A 57 20.97 4.50 17.13
N SER A 58 19.88 4.93 17.77
CA SER A 58 19.94 5.71 19.01
C SER A 58 20.28 4.85 20.23
N LYS A 59 21.10 5.41 21.13
CA LYS A 59 21.36 4.86 22.46
C LYS A 59 20.44 5.45 23.55
N ALA A 60 19.39 6.18 23.17
CA ALA A 60 18.37 6.61 24.12
C ALA A 60 17.77 5.38 24.81
N VAL A 61 17.55 5.49 26.12
CA VAL A 61 16.96 4.42 26.94
C VAL A 61 15.56 4.81 27.39
N SER A 62 14.71 3.82 27.63
CA SER A 62 13.39 4.03 28.20
C SER A 62 13.51 4.65 29.59
N SER A 63 12.85 5.79 29.81
CA SER A 63 12.64 6.34 31.15
C SER A 63 11.55 5.59 31.94
N ARG A 64 10.79 4.70 31.29
CA ARG A 64 9.72 3.90 31.90
C ARG A 64 10.21 2.56 32.43
N VAL A 65 11.21 1.97 31.77
CA VAL A 65 11.78 0.68 32.16
C VAL A 65 13.23 0.87 32.58
N PRO A 66 13.58 0.61 33.86
CA PRO A 66 14.95 0.79 34.33
C PRO A 66 15.90 -0.20 33.64
N SER A 67 17.04 0.30 33.18
CA SER A 67 18.12 -0.56 32.67
C SER A 67 18.73 -1.43 33.77
N ALA A 68 19.20 -2.62 33.41
CA ALA A 68 20.01 -3.48 34.27
C ALA A 68 21.48 -3.47 33.81
N PRO A 69 22.45 -3.80 34.69
CA PRO A 69 23.85 -3.92 34.29
C PRO A 69 24.02 -4.92 33.13
N GLY A 70 24.58 -4.45 32.01
CA GLY A 70 24.75 -5.26 30.80
C GLY A 70 23.47 -5.52 29.99
N ALA A 71 22.35 -4.90 30.35
CA ALA A 71 21.09 -4.93 29.60
C ALA A 71 20.43 -3.54 29.60
N PRO A 72 20.95 -2.60 28.78
CA PRO A 72 20.33 -1.29 28.59
C PRO A 72 18.94 -1.43 27.97
N THR A 73 18.00 -0.61 28.43
CA THR A 73 16.62 -0.56 27.91
C THR A 73 16.51 0.39 26.73
N TYR A 74 17.32 0.14 25.69
CA TYR A 74 17.37 1.00 24.51
C TYR A 74 16.00 1.15 23.85
N MET A 75 15.72 2.34 23.30
CA MET A 75 14.53 2.61 22.49
C MET A 75 14.66 2.06 21.06
N CYS A 76 15.89 1.75 20.64
CA CYS A 76 16.23 1.03 19.42
C CYS A 76 16.71 -0.38 19.76
N ASN A 77 16.39 -1.36 18.91
CA ASN A 77 16.91 -2.72 19.04
C ASN A 77 18.38 -2.80 18.63
N LEU A 78 19.27 -2.43 19.56
CA LEU A 78 20.73 -2.48 19.40
C LEU A 78 21.28 -3.69 20.16
N LEU A 79 21.25 -4.87 19.53
CA LEU A 79 21.66 -6.12 20.16
C LEU A 79 23.19 -6.27 20.12
N PRO A 80 23.88 -6.37 21.28
CA PRO A 80 25.31 -6.63 21.30
C PRO A 80 25.65 -8.00 20.71
N ALA A 81 26.71 -8.05 19.90
CA ALA A 81 27.20 -9.26 19.25
C ALA A 81 28.71 -9.38 19.49
N PRO A 82 29.18 -10.35 20.30
CA PRO A 82 30.60 -10.45 20.66
C PRO A 82 31.52 -10.51 19.44
N GLY A 83 32.44 -9.54 19.35
CA GLY A 83 33.37 -9.40 18.22
C GLY A 83 32.84 -8.62 17.00
N ILE A 84 31.56 -8.24 17.00
CA ILE A 84 30.89 -7.50 15.92
C ILE A 84 30.42 -6.13 16.41
N PHE A 85 29.64 -6.10 17.49
CA PHE A 85 29.09 -4.88 18.06
C PHE A 85 29.12 -4.89 19.59
N ASP A 86 29.85 -3.93 20.15
CA ASP A 86 29.88 -3.56 21.56
C ASP A 86 29.07 -2.27 21.76
N ASP A 87 27.92 -2.39 22.42
CA ASP A 87 26.99 -1.31 22.71
C ASP A 87 27.53 -0.31 23.74
N THR A 88 28.65 -0.59 24.39
CA THR A 88 29.36 0.37 25.26
C THR A 88 30.27 1.31 24.46
N GLN A 89 30.63 0.94 23.24
CA GLN A 89 31.52 1.72 22.36
C GLN A 89 30.75 2.58 21.34
N PRO A 90 31.34 3.64 20.78
CA PRO A 90 30.69 4.43 19.72
C PRO A 90 30.29 3.58 18.51
N LEU A 91 29.15 3.89 17.89
CA LEU A 91 28.74 3.30 16.61
C LEU A 91 29.66 3.80 15.50
N VAL A 92 30.42 2.90 14.88
CA VAL A 92 31.37 3.20 13.81
C VAL A 92 31.30 2.09 12.77
N PHE A 93 30.76 2.37 11.59
CA PHE A 93 30.78 1.43 10.49
C PHE A 93 32.13 1.45 9.74
N PRO A 94 32.71 0.30 9.34
CA PRO A 94 32.23 -1.07 9.55
C PRO A 94 32.72 -1.76 10.85
N SER A 95 33.51 -1.09 11.69
CA SER A 95 34.24 -1.76 12.78
C SER A 95 33.41 -2.12 14.02
N ASN A 96 32.53 -1.24 14.49
CA ASN A 96 31.67 -1.43 15.66
C ASN A 96 30.26 -0.97 15.29
N PHE A 97 29.52 -1.82 14.58
CA PHE A 97 28.19 -1.55 14.06
C PHE A 97 27.34 -2.82 14.20
N PRO A 98 26.05 -2.73 14.58
CA PRO A 98 25.23 -3.92 14.71
C PRO A 98 25.06 -4.62 13.36
N ASP A 99 25.14 -5.95 13.36
CA ASP A 99 24.88 -6.81 12.20
C ASP A 99 23.42 -6.74 11.72
N GLU A 100 22.50 -6.39 12.61
CA GLU A 100 21.10 -6.08 12.31
C GLU A 100 20.69 -4.75 12.94
N ALA A 101 19.99 -3.91 12.19
CA ALA A 101 19.36 -2.70 12.70
C ALA A 101 17.96 -2.53 12.09
N PHE A 102 17.13 -1.67 12.66
CA PHE A 102 15.70 -1.62 12.29
C PHE A 102 15.22 -0.19 12.11
N TRP A 103 14.46 0.06 11.04
CA TRP A 103 13.64 1.27 10.94
C TRP A 103 12.36 1.13 11.74
N PHE A 104 11.83 -0.09 11.84
CA PHE A 104 10.61 -0.44 12.56
C PHE A 104 10.67 -1.88 13.05
N THR A 105 10.19 -2.12 14.28
CA THR A 105 9.77 -3.45 14.72
C THR A 105 8.44 -3.39 15.45
N GLY A 106 7.69 -4.48 15.33
CA GLY A 106 6.52 -4.79 16.14
C GLY A 106 6.57 -6.26 16.50
N ASP A 107 6.71 -6.54 17.78
CA ASP A 107 6.90 -7.87 18.35
C ASP A 107 5.72 -8.21 19.27
N GLY A 108 5.05 -9.33 19.00
CA GLY A 108 3.87 -9.75 19.76
C GLY A 108 3.91 -11.23 20.10
N THR A 109 3.33 -11.58 21.24
CA THR A 109 3.28 -12.97 21.71
C THR A 109 1.88 -13.37 22.17
N ILE A 110 1.54 -14.65 22.02
CA ILE A 110 0.39 -15.29 22.66
C ILE A 110 0.89 -16.61 23.25
N VAL A 111 0.92 -16.72 24.58
CA VAL A 111 1.32 -17.93 25.29
C VAL A 111 0.13 -18.47 26.08
N ASP A 112 -0.30 -19.68 25.75
CA ASP A 112 -1.32 -20.42 26.48
C ASP A 112 -0.87 -21.87 26.66
N ALA A 113 -0.20 -22.12 27.78
CA ALA A 113 0.33 -23.45 28.11
C ALA A 113 -0.78 -24.51 28.28
N ALA A 114 -1.98 -24.13 28.70
CA ALA A 114 -3.09 -25.07 28.87
C ALA A 114 -3.61 -25.57 27.53
N ARG A 115 -3.57 -24.72 26.51
CA ARG A 115 -3.91 -25.05 25.12
C ARG A 115 -2.69 -25.43 24.27
N GLY A 116 -1.49 -25.48 24.85
CA GLY A 116 -0.26 -25.84 24.14
C GLY A 116 0.15 -24.85 23.05
N ILE A 117 -0.19 -23.57 23.20
CA ILE A 117 0.13 -22.50 22.24
C ILE A 117 1.28 -21.64 22.75
N ASP A 118 2.28 -21.46 21.90
CA ASP A 118 3.32 -20.44 22.04
C ASP A 118 3.51 -19.78 20.66
N LEU A 119 2.90 -18.60 20.47
CA LEU A 119 2.96 -17.82 19.25
C LEU A 119 3.90 -16.63 19.43
N THR A 120 4.83 -16.48 18.50
CA THR A 120 5.62 -15.26 18.29
C THR A 120 5.31 -14.68 16.91
N TYR A 121 4.97 -13.40 16.88
CA TYR A 121 4.79 -12.60 15.68
C TYR A 121 5.84 -11.47 15.66
N VAL A 122 6.46 -11.26 14.51
CA VAL A 122 7.37 -10.14 14.26
C VAL A 122 6.96 -9.48 12.95
N SER A 123 6.80 -8.16 12.98
CA SER A 123 6.80 -7.31 11.79
C SER A 123 7.95 -6.34 11.85
N ALA A 124 8.73 -6.20 10.77
CA ALA A 124 9.87 -5.30 10.77
C ALA A 124 10.16 -4.67 9.40
N VAL A 125 10.84 -3.53 9.43
CA VAL A 125 11.63 -3.03 8.29
C VAL A 125 13.07 -3.03 8.76
N GLU A 126 13.87 -3.91 8.17
CA GLU A 126 15.12 -4.39 8.74
C GLU A 126 16.30 -4.12 7.80
N ALA A 127 17.39 -3.65 8.39
CA ALA A 127 18.71 -3.48 7.79
C ALA A 127 19.58 -4.65 8.25
N ALA A 128 20.20 -5.34 7.31
CA ALA A 128 21.12 -6.43 7.60
C ALA A 128 22.25 -6.47 6.57
N PHE A 129 23.22 -7.34 6.81
CA PHE A 129 24.30 -7.62 5.86
C PHE A 129 24.14 -9.04 5.31
N SER A 130 24.19 -9.19 3.99
CA SER A 130 24.02 -10.50 3.33
C SER A 130 25.08 -11.53 3.75
N GLY A 131 26.29 -11.09 4.12
CA GLY A 131 27.36 -11.91 4.68
C GLY A 131 27.29 -12.13 6.19
N GLY A 132 26.33 -11.52 6.90
CA GLY A 132 26.18 -11.57 8.36
C GLY A 132 26.97 -10.50 9.10
N ASP A 133 28.22 -10.23 8.71
CA ASP A 133 29.04 -9.20 9.36
C ASP A 133 28.85 -7.81 8.70
N PRO A 134 28.99 -6.70 9.46
CA PRO A 134 28.96 -5.34 8.92
C PRO A 134 30.09 -5.07 7.90
N ILE A 135 29.82 -5.33 6.63
CA ILE A 135 30.77 -5.15 5.52
C ILE A 135 30.17 -4.19 4.49
N GLU A 136 30.99 -3.23 4.06
CA GLU A 136 30.60 -2.29 3.02
C GLU A 136 30.38 -3.04 1.70
N GLY A 137 29.18 -2.90 1.14
CA GLY A 137 28.78 -3.63 -0.06
C GLY A 137 27.91 -4.85 0.22
N ASP A 138 27.63 -5.19 1.47
CA ASP A 138 26.74 -6.31 1.83
C ASP A 138 25.35 -5.85 2.30
N GLN A 139 25.11 -4.55 2.37
CA GLN A 139 23.87 -3.97 2.90
C GLN A 139 22.63 -4.43 2.13
N ILE A 140 21.68 -5.01 2.85
CA ILE A 140 20.34 -5.36 2.34
C ILE A 140 19.27 -4.78 3.27
N SER A 141 18.10 -4.51 2.71
CA SER A 141 16.93 -4.16 3.50
C SER A 141 15.69 -4.88 3.01
N PHE A 142 14.77 -5.18 3.91
CA PHE A 142 13.53 -5.87 3.56
C PHE A 142 12.43 -5.57 4.59
N ALA A 143 11.20 -5.75 4.15
CA ALA A 143 10.04 -5.85 5.03
C ALA A 143 9.89 -7.31 5.47
N ARG A 144 9.76 -7.54 6.77
CA ARG A 144 9.64 -8.87 7.37
C ARG A 144 8.30 -9.06 8.03
N ILE A 145 7.67 -10.20 7.76
CA ILE A 145 6.68 -10.83 8.63
C ILE A 145 7.21 -12.20 9.04
N ARG A 146 7.24 -12.48 10.33
CA ARG A 146 7.61 -13.79 10.86
C ARG A 146 6.58 -14.27 11.86
N ILE A 147 6.17 -15.53 11.70
CA ILE A 147 5.18 -16.19 12.54
C ILE A 147 5.74 -17.55 12.94
N ARG A 148 5.94 -17.74 14.24
CA ARG A 148 6.36 -19.02 14.83
C ARG A 148 5.33 -19.45 15.84
N VAL A 149 4.82 -20.67 15.72
CA VAL A 149 3.81 -21.20 16.63
C VAL A 149 4.08 -22.64 17.00
N ASP A 150 4.07 -22.91 18.29
CA ASP A 150 3.90 -24.26 18.84
C ASP A 150 2.39 -24.56 18.86
N VAL A 151 1.96 -25.67 18.26
CA VAL A 151 0.54 -26.07 18.28
C VAL A 151 0.38 -27.55 18.64
N PRO A 152 -0.65 -27.94 19.40
CA PRO A 152 -0.78 -29.31 19.92
C PRO A 152 -1.55 -30.27 19.00
N THR A 153 -2.20 -29.78 17.95
CA THR A 153 -3.15 -30.56 17.15
C THR A 153 -2.93 -30.30 15.66
N ALA A 154 -3.04 -31.34 14.84
CA ALA A 154 -3.03 -31.19 13.39
C ALA A 154 -4.32 -30.49 12.92
N GLY A 155 -4.24 -29.70 11.85
CA GLY A 155 -5.38 -29.05 11.24
C GLY A 155 -5.06 -27.65 10.70
N THR A 156 -6.10 -26.92 10.34
CA THR A 156 -5.98 -25.57 9.78
C THR A 156 -5.99 -24.52 10.88
N TYR A 157 -4.98 -23.65 10.85
CA TYR A 157 -4.86 -22.48 11.71
C TYR A 157 -4.94 -21.20 10.88
N VAL A 158 -5.73 -20.23 11.34
CA VAL A 158 -5.84 -18.90 10.72
C VAL A 158 -5.23 -17.89 11.67
N ILE A 159 -4.24 -17.14 11.20
CA ILE A 159 -3.56 -16.12 11.98
C ILE A 159 -3.88 -14.76 11.37
N THR A 160 -4.72 -13.99 12.06
CA THR A 160 -5.01 -12.60 11.71
C THR A 160 -4.02 -11.71 12.46
N HIS A 161 -3.35 -10.81 11.75
CA HIS A 161 -2.35 -9.91 12.30
C HIS A 161 -2.53 -8.49 11.72
N PRO A 162 -1.76 -7.49 12.19
CA PRO A 162 -1.97 -6.09 11.79
C PRO A 162 -1.77 -5.81 10.29
N TYR A 163 -1.13 -6.71 9.55
CA TYR A 163 -0.83 -6.55 8.14
C TYR A 163 -1.47 -7.60 7.23
N GLY A 164 -2.38 -8.43 7.76
CA GLY A 164 -3.08 -9.39 6.92
C GLY A 164 -3.59 -10.61 7.68
N VAL A 165 -3.83 -11.67 6.90
CA VAL A 165 -4.29 -12.97 7.38
C VAL A 165 -3.46 -14.04 6.68
N ASP A 166 -2.81 -14.90 7.47
CA ASP A 166 -2.08 -16.07 6.99
C ASP A 166 -2.82 -17.35 7.43
N VAL A 167 -2.94 -18.32 6.52
CA VAL A 167 -3.62 -19.60 6.78
C VAL A 167 -2.61 -20.74 6.64
N PHE A 168 -2.51 -21.57 7.68
CA PHE A 168 -1.56 -22.67 7.78
C PHE A 168 -2.28 -24.00 7.92
N ASN A 169 -1.91 -25.00 7.13
CA ASN A 169 -2.31 -26.39 7.32
C ASN A 169 -1.16 -27.12 8.03
N VAL A 170 -1.41 -27.63 9.24
CA VAL A 170 -0.43 -28.33 10.06
C VAL A 170 -0.73 -29.82 10.05
N ASP A 171 0.14 -30.61 9.41
CA ASP A 171 0.02 -32.07 9.41
C ASP A 171 0.67 -32.70 10.65
N THR A 172 1.81 -32.15 11.09
CA THR A 172 2.56 -32.63 12.26
C THR A 172 2.58 -31.53 13.34
N PRO A 173 1.80 -31.69 14.44
CA PRO A 173 1.82 -30.73 15.53
C PRO A 173 3.11 -30.81 16.35
N GLY A 174 3.34 -29.81 17.18
CA GLY A 174 4.47 -29.71 18.09
C GLY A 174 5.12 -28.34 18.06
N ARG A 175 6.36 -28.30 18.54
CA ARG A 175 7.15 -27.09 18.61
C ARG A 175 7.48 -26.54 17.22
N ARG A 176 7.20 -25.26 16.99
CA ARG A 176 7.39 -24.54 15.72
C ARG A 176 6.77 -25.28 14.53
N ALA A 177 5.65 -25.95 14.75
CA ALA A 177 4.88 -26.58 13.68
C ALA A 177 4.36 -25.55 12.66
N ILE A 178 4.18 -24.29 13.09
CA ILE A 178 4.14 -23.14 12.18
C ILE A 178 5.47 -22.39 12.32
N ASN A 179 6.19 -22.21 11.23
CA ASN A 179 7.46 -21.49 11.18
C ASN A 179 7.62 -20.78 9.84
N MET A 180 6.95 -19.65 9.70
CA MET A 180 6.94 -18.83 8.49
C MET A 180 7.83 -17.60 8.69
N THR A 181 8.63 -17.28 7.68
CA THR A 181 9.30 -15.99 7.54
C THR A 181 9.13 -15.53 6.10
N ARG A 182 8.61 -14.34 5.94
CA ARG A 182 8.39 -13.65 4.67
C ARG A 182 9.21 -12.38 4.71
N ASP A 183 10.34 -12.42 4.00
CA ASP A 183 11.23 -11.27 3.82
C ASP A 183 11.06 -10.78 2.37
N ILE A 184 10.46 -9.60 2.20
CA ILE A 184 10.17 -9.01 0.89
C ILE A 184 11.08 -7.81 0.67
N GLY A 185 11.73 -7.79 -0.49
CA GLY A 185 12.53 -6.64 -0.91
C GLY A 185 14.05 -6.85 -0.87
N ILE A 186 14.52 -8.05 -0.50
CA ILE A 186 15.95 -8.39 -0.59
C ILE A 186 16.38 -8.28 -2.05
N GLY A 187 17.12 -7.21 -2.35
CA GLY A 187 17.67 -6.91 -3.67
C GLY A 187 19.18 -7.16 -3.73
N VAL A 188 19.80 -6.63 -4.78
CA VAL A 188 21.26 -6.48 -4.81
C VAL A 188 21.69 -5.51 -3.71
N PRO A 189 22.92 -5.62 -3.18
CA PRO A 189 23.35 -4.76 -2.09
C PRO A 189 23.18 -3.27 -2.40
N LYS A 190 22.86 -2.50 -1.36
CA LYS A 190 22.59 -1.05 -1.41
C LYS A 190 21.39 -0.64 -2.29
N THR A 191 20.44 -1.55 -2.47
CA THR A 191 19.14 -1.27 -3.09
C THR A 191 18.05 -1.37 -2.03
N TYR A 192 17.38 -0.25 -1.74
CA TYR A 192 16.45 -0.14 -0.60
C TYR A 192 14.99 0.12 -1.02
N ASP A 193 14.68 0.25 -2.30
CA ASP A 193 13.29 0.36 -2.78
C ASP A 193 12.53 -0.97 -2.74
N GLY A 194 13.24 -2.09 -2.61
CA GLY A 194 12.65 -3.43 -2.53
C GLY A 194 11.67 -3.57 -1.36
N ALA A 195 11.95 -2.99 -0.20
CA ALA A 195 11.07 -3.07 0.97
C ALA A 195 9.72 -2.34 0.75
N LEU A 196 9.64 -1.41 -0.21
CA LEU A 196 8.37 -0.75 -0.59
C LEU A 196 7.37 -1.72 -1.24
N LYS A 197 7.83 -2.88 -1.72
CA LYS A 197 7.00 -3.95 -2.28
C LYS A 197 6.52 -4.94 -1.21
N GLY A 198 6.97 -4.77 0.03
CA GLY A 198 6.59 -5.59 1.16
C GLY A 198 5.21 -5.25 1.71
N ASP A 199 4.75 -6.10 2.61
CA ASP A 199 3.46 -6.03 3.28
C ASP A 199 3.59 -5.51 4.72
N VAL A 200 4.53 -4.59 4.96
CA VAL A 200 4.68 -3.86 6.22
C VAL A 200 4.45 -2.38 5.95
N GLY A 201 3.56 -1.76 6.72
CA GLY A 201 3.15 -0.37 6.54
C GLY A 201 1.63 -0.25 6.45
N PRO A 202 1.01 0.85 6.89
CA PRO A 202 1.57 1.92 7.70
C PRO A 202 2.25 1.43 8.99
N PHE A 203 3.19 2.21 9.52
CA PHE A 203 3.90 1.81 10.73
C PHE A 203 2.94 1.73 11.91
N LEU A 204 2.99 0.62 12.65
CA LEU A 204 2.27 0.51 13.92
C LEU A 204 2.92 1.46 14.94
N ARG A 205 2.12 1.89 15.91
CA ARG A 205 2.58 2.70 17.03
C ARG A 205 1.87 2.30 18.30
N SER A 206 2.53 2.52 19.43
CA SER A 206 1.87 2.46 20.73
C SER A 206 0.75 3.51 20.79
N VAL A 207 -0.37 3.19 21.43
CA VAL A 207 -1.44 4.16 21.70
C VAL A 207 -1.02 5.24 22.70
N ASN A 208 0.03 4.98 23.48
CA ASN A 208 0.60 5.90 24.46
C ASN A 208 1.74 6.75 23.88
N GLY A 209 2.27 6.36 22.71
CA GLY A 209 3.32 7.08 22.01
C GLY A 209 2.81 8.33 21.24
N PRO A 210 3.73 9.14 20.68
CA PRO A 210 5.17 8.90 20.65
C PRO A 210 5.86 9.17 21.99
N TYR A 211 6.94 8.46 22.26
CA TYR A 211 7.79 8.68 23.44
C TYR A 211 8.95 9.60 23.11
N THR A 212 9.31 10.49 24.03
CA THR A 212 10.51 11.33 23.90
C THR A 212 11.56 10.87 24.89
N GLU A 213 12.76 10.58 24.41
CA GLU A 213 13.89 10.19 25.24
C GLU A 213 15.16 10.94 24.85
N THR A 214 16.06 11.12 25.81
CA THR A 214 17.34 11.79 25.57
C THR A 214 18.38 10.76 25.14
N ASN A 215 18.95 10.96 23.96
CA ASN A 215 20.11 10.20 23.53
C ASN A 215 21.34 10.63 24.36
N PRO A 216 21.93 9.74 25.16
CA PRO A 216 23.02 10.11 26.06
C PRO A 216 24.32 10.47 25.31
N VAL A 217 24.46 10.06 24.05
CA VAL A 217 25.64 10.35 23.22
C VAL A 217 25.57 11.75 22.62
N THR A 218 24.40 12.15 22.12
CA THR A 218 24.22 13.43 21.41
C THR A 218 23.58 14.52 22.27
N GLY A 219 22.99 14.16 23.42
CA GLY A 219 22.19 15.06 24.26
C GLY A 219 20.85 15.48 23.64
N SER A 220 20.50 14.94 22.46
CA SER A 220 19.28 15.32 21.74
C SER A 220 18.06 14.60 22.30
N ALA A 221 16.94 15.32 22.40
CA ALA A 221 15.63 14.71 22.63
C ALA A 221 15.13 14.10 21.32
N GLU A 222 14.90 12.79 21.32
CA GLU A 222 14.50 12.01 20.15
C GLU A 222 13.14 11.39 20.40
N GLN A 223 12.35 11.20 19.33
CA GLN A 223 11.00 10.66 19.43
C GLN A 223 10.88 9.26 18.84
N PHE A 224 10.05 8.42 19.45
CA PHE A 224 9.87 7.02 19.08
C PHE A 224 8.38 6.68 18.97
N VAL A 225 7.99 5.85 17.99
CA VAL A 225 6.58 5.43 17.81
C VAL A 225 6.09 4.43 18.85
N GLY A 226 7.02 3.84 19.61
CA GLY A 226 6.76 2.91 20.69
C GLY A 226 7.99 2.76 21.58
N ASP A 227 7.87 1.91 22.60
CA ASP A 227 8.97 1.52 23.48
C ASP A 227 9.11 -0.01 23.40
N PRO A 228 10.22 -0.55 22.86
CA PRO A 228 10.39 -2.00 22.73
C PRO A 228 10.51 -2.72 24.08
N ASN A 229 10.63 -1.98 25.18
CA ASN A 229 10.73 -2.53 26.52
C ASN A 229 9.36 -2.71 27.20
N LEU A 230 8.27 -2.34 26.52
CA LEU A 230 6.90 -2.41 27.03
C LEU A 230 6.00 -3.18 26.06
N GLU A 231 5.12 -4.04 26.60
CA GLU A 231 4.01 -4.59 25.83
C GLU A 231 2.78 -3.69 25.99
N GLU A 232 2.45 -2.93 24.94
CA GLU A 232 1.37 -1.94 24.99
C GLU A 232 0.36 -2.12 23.89
N ALA A 233 -0.86 -1.62 24.13
CA ALA A 233 -1.85 -1.53 23.08
C ALA A 233 -1.32 -0.70 21.91
N PHE A 234 -1.62 -1.15 20.69
CA PHE A 234 -1.10 -0.52 19.48
C PHE A 234 -2.20 -0.15 18.49
N THR A 235 -1.85 0.70 17.54
CA THR A 235 -2.72 1.12 16.45
C THR A 235 -1.92 1.37 15.16
N GLY A 236 -2.61 1.55 14.04
CA GLY A 236 -2.02 1.88 12.74
C GLY A 236 -2.20 0.82 11.66
N SER A 237 -2.83 -0.33 11.97
CA SER A 237 -3.12 -1.37 10.98
C SER A 237 -3.94 -0.82 9.80
N PRO A 238 -3.54 -1.05 8.54
CA PRO A 238 -4.32 -0.67 7.35
C PRO A 238 -5.64 -1.43 7.22
N PHE A 239 -5.77 -2.58 7.90
CA PHE A 239 -6.97 -3.43 7.88
C PHE A 239 -7.87 -3.28 9.10
N ASN A 240 -7.61 -2.29 9.96
CA ASN A 240 -8.25 -2.16 11.27
C ASN A 240 -8.10 -3.41 12.18
N THR A 241 -7.07 -4.23 11.96
CA THR A 241 -6.69 -5.39 12.78
C THR A 241 -5.61 -4.99 13.79
N ASN A 242 -5.93 -4.10 14.73
CA ASN A 242 -5.02 -3.70 15.81
C ASN A 242 -4.92 -4.79 16.91
N TYR A 243 -4.56 -6.01 16.49
CA TYR A 243 -4.41 -7.20 17.31
C TYR A 243 -3.72 -8.33 16.52
N ILE A 244 -3.25 -9.35 17.24
CA ILE A 244 -2.87 -10.66 16.69
C ILE A 244 -3.88 -11.68 17.21
N ARG A 245 -4.40 -12.55 16.35
CA ARG A 245 -5.36 -13.59 16.69
C ARG A 245 -5.00 -14.90 16.00
N ILE A 246 -5.02 -16.00 16.74
CA ILE A 246 -4.90 -17.35 16.21
C ILE A 246 -6.21 -18.09 16.42
N GLU A 247 -6.76 -18.59 15.33
CA GLU A 247 -7.90 -19.50 15.28
C GLU A 247 -7.44 -20.87 14.81
N GLY A 248 -8.05 -21.95 15.29
CA GLY A 248 -7.65 -23.30 14.90
C GLY A 248 -8.59 -24.41 15.34
N PRO A 249 -8.15 -25.69 15.24
CA PRO A 249 -8.94 -26.86 15.60
C PRO A 249 -9.47 -26.82 17.03
N ASN A 250 -10.54 -27.57 17.29
CA ASN A 250 -11.18 -27.69 18.61
C ASN A 250 -11.70 -26.36 19.19
N GLY A 251 -11.98 -25.37 18.34
CA GLY A 251 -12.46 -24.06 18.76
C GLY A 251 -11.38 -23.18 19.41
N LEU A 252 -10.10 -23.40 19.06
CA LEU A 252 -9.04 -22.49 19.47
C LEU A 252 -9.32 -21.09 18.93
N ASP A 253 -9.31 -20.11 19.82
CA ASP A 253 -9.43 -18.68 19.50
C ASP A 253 -8.73 -17.90 20.61
N LEU A 254 -7.52 -17.43 20.32
CA LEU A 254 -6.72 -16.61 21.23
C LEU A 254 -6.34 -15.31 20.55
N ARG A 255 -6.30 -14.22 21.32
CA ARG A 255 -5.99 -12.89 20.81
C ARG A 255 -5.16 -12.10 21.80
N THR A 256 -4.19 -11.35 21.29
CA THR A 256 -3.53 -10.25 21.99
C THR A 256 -3.76 -8.93 21.25
N ALA A 257 -3.89 -7.84 21.98
CA ALA A 257 -3.93 -6.48 21.43
C ALA A 257 -2.73 -5.64 21.86
N VAL A 258 -1.72 -6.27 22.47
CA VAL A 258 -0.48 -5.61 22.90
C VAL A 258 0.72 -6.13 22.12
N MET A 259 1.68 -5.24 21.87
CA MET A 259 2.96 -5.53 21.21
C MET A 259 4.06 -4.63 21.79
N ALA A 260 5.31 -5.08 21.72
CA ALA A 260 6.48 -4.23 21.85
C ALA A 260 6.79 -3.60 20.49
N ILE A 261 6.91 -2.27 20.43
CA ILE A 261 7.10 -1.54 19.17
C ILE A 261 8.35 -0.67 19.27
N SER A 262 9.23 -0.75 18.28
CA SER A 262 10.37 0.14 18.10
C SER A 262 10.29 0.89 16.77
N GLY A 263 10.83 2.11 16.77
CA GLY A 263 10.99 2.93 15.58
C GLY A 263 11.22 4.38 15.96
N LYS A 264 12.31 4.98 15.47
CA LYS A 264 12.65 6.39 15.72
C LYS A 264 12.02 7.27 14.66
N LEU A 265 11.28 8.30 15.09
CA LEU A 265 10.67 9.29 14.21
C LEU A 265 11.73 10.21 13.62
N ALA A 266 11.75 10.31 12.29
CA ALA A 266 12.61 11.24 11.59
C ALA A 266 12.18 12.69 11.85
N THR A 267 13.14 13.59 12.00
CA THR A 267 12.91 15.03 12.21
C THR A 267 12.80 15.84 10.91
N MET A 268 13.10 15.21 9.77
CA MET A 268 13.08 15.87 8.47
C MET A 268 11.66 16.10 7.94
N ALA A 269 11.44 17.25 7.29
CA ALA A 269 10.20 17.54 6.60
C ALA A 269 10.05 16.63 5.36
N ARG A 270 8.84 16.11 5.16
CA ARG A 270 8.52 15.23 4.03
C ARG A 270 7.18 15.65 3.40
N PRO A 271 7.06 15.56 2.06
CA PRO A 271 5.76 15.75 1.42
C PRO A 271 4.73 14.74 1.92
N THR A 272 3.49 15.18 2.05
CA THR A 272 2.34 14.33 2.35
C THR A 272 2.21 13.27 1.25
N PRO A 273 2.21 11.96 1.58
CA PRO A 273 2.00 10.93 0.59
C PRO A 273 0.68 11.09 -0.15
N MET A 274 0.70 10.93 -1.48
CA MET A 274 -0.53 10.87 -2.27
C MET A 274 -0.30 10.00 -3.50
N ILE A 275 -1.27 9.13 -3.78
CA ILE A 275 -1.30 8.29 -4.99
C ILE A 275 -2.59 8.60 -5.74
N THR A 276 -2.45 8.99 -7.00
CA THR A 276 -3.59 9.24 -7.88
C THR A 276 -4.21 7.90 -8.30
N GLN A 277 -5.54 7.76 -8.20
CA GLN A 277 -6.22 6.54 -8.64
C GLN A 277 -7.05 6.78 -9.91
N ARG A 278 -8.07 7.63 -9.82
CA ARG A 278 -9.01 7.85 -10.93
C ARG A 278 -9.44 9.31 -11.00
N SER A 279 -9.45 9.87 -12.20
CA SER A 279 -10.01 11.18 -12.52
C SER A 279 -10.78 11.03 -13.82
N THR A 280 -12.10 10.88 -13.70
CA THR A 280 -12.98 10.59 -14.83
C THR A 280 -14.10 11.61 -14.94
N TYR A 281 -14.61 11.83 -16.14
CA TYR A 281 -15.81 12.61 -16.36
C TYR A 281 -16.86 11.85 -17.18
N SER A 282 -18.11 12.27 -17.06
CA SER A 282 -19.20 11.93 -17.97
C SER A 282 -19.99 13.19 -18.28
N ARG A 283 -20.57 13.27 -19.47
CA ARG A 283 -21.50 14.35 -19.81
C ARG A 283 -22.50 13.91 -20.85
N LYS A 284 -23.76 14.32 -20.66
CA LYS A 284 -24.85 14.05 -21.60
C LYS A 284 -25.67 15.30 -21.93
N PRO A 285 -26.35 15.33 -23.09
CA PRO A 285 -27.26 16.41 -23.40
C PRO A 285 -28.33 16.56 -22.31
N GLY A 286 -28.53 17.78 -21.80
CA GLY A 286 -29.63 18.14 -20.91
C GLY A 286 -30.60 19.09 -21.59
N ALA A 287 -31.71 19.40 -20.91
CA ALA A 287 -32.78 20.23 -21.48
C ALA A 287 -32.35 21.67 -21.81
N SER A 288 -31.38 22.22 -21.07
CA SER A 288 -30.89 23.61 -21.26
C SER A 288 -29.37 23.73 -21.26
N ALA A 289 -28.67 22.79 -20.65
CA ALA A 289 -27.22 22.69 -20.63
C ALA A 289 -26.80 21.21 -20.47
N PRO A 290 -25.56 20.84 -20.82
CA PRO A 290 -25.01 19.53 -20.51
C PRO A 290 -25.16 19.17 -19.04
N VAL A 291 -25.56 17.93 -18.76
CA VAL A 291 -25.46 17.34 -17.43
C VAL A 291 -24.11 16.65 -17.36
N ALA A 292 -23.21 17.19 -16.54
CA ALA A 292 -21.84 16.69 -16.39
C ALA A 292 -21.59 16.18 -14.97
N GLN A 293 -20.64 15.25 -14.86
CA GLN A 293 -20.13 14.74 -13.61
C GLN A 293 -18.63 14.46 -13.77
N GLN A 294 -17.86 14.81 -12.74
CA GLN A 294 -16.46 14.45 -12.57
C GLN A 294 -16.33 13.63 -11.29
N ASP A 295 -15.53 12.58 -11.35
CA ASP A 295 -15.27 11.66 -10.25
C ASP A 295 -13.76 11.57 -10.00
N VAL A 296 -13.33 11.90 -8.77
CA VAL A 296 -11.91 11.95 -8.39
C VAL A 296 -11.65 11.05 -7.21
N PHE A 297 -10.70 10.12 -7.36
CA PHE A 297 -10.26 9.17 -6.34
C PHE A 297 -8.75 9.27 -6.14
N VAL A 298 -8.32 9.34 -4.89
CA VAL A 298 -6.89 9.28 -4.51
C VAL A 298 -6.71 8.48 -3.24
N LEU A 299 -5.50 7.95 -3.04
CA LEU A 299 -5.03 7.51 -1.73
C LEU A 299 -4.17 8.61 -1.12
N ALA A 300 -4.41 8.92 0.15
CA ALA A 300 -3.64 9.86 0.96
C ALA A 300 -3.81 9.50 2.44
N PRO A 301 -3.01 10.04 3.37
CA PRO A 301 -3.22 9.79 4.80
C PRO A 301 -4.68 10.00 5.23
N PRO A 302 -5.22 9.18 6.16
CA PRO A 302 -6.57 9.33 6.68
C PRO A 302 -6.69 10.57 7.57
N PRO A 303 -7.90 10.94 8.03
CA PRO A 303 -8.10 12.00 9.01
C PRO A 303 -7.12 11.89 10.19
N PRO A 304 -6.53 13.01 10.66
CA PRO A 304 -6.96 14.39 10.42
C PRO A 304 -6.40 15.06 9.16
N ALA A 305 -5.78 14.32 8.24
CA ALA A 305 -5.41 14.86 6.94
C ALA A 305 -6.63 15.42 6.18
N LYS A 306 -6.35 16.28 5.20
CA LYS A 306 -7.35 16.84 4.28
C LYS A 306 -6.92 16.62 2.84
N VAL A 307 -7.90 16.43 1.97
CA VAL A 307 -7.67 16.37 0.53
C VAL A 307 -8.65 17.29 -0.20
N THR A 308 -8.15 18.08 -1.13
CA THR A 308 -8.94 19.07 -1.90
C THR A 308 -8.70 18.92 -3.40
N LEU A 309 -9.75 19.15 -4.17
CA LEU A 309 -9.69 19.40 -5.61
C LEU A 309 -9.61 20.91 -5.82
N ASP A 310 -8.39 21.42 -5.96
CA ASP A 310 -8.08 22.85 -6.01
C ASP A 310 -8.47 23.48 -7.33
N SER A 311 -8.46 22.71 -8.41
CA SER A 311 -8.87 23.18 -9.74
C SER A 311 -10.40 23.34 -9.89
N ASN A 312 -11.20 23.00 -8.87
CA ASN A 312 -12.64 23.25 -8.85
C ASN A 312 -12.92 24.64 -8.26
N ASN A 313 -13.98 25.32 -8.72
CA ASN A 313 -14.38 26.62 -8.19
C ASN A 313 -15.86 26.61 -7.73
N PRO A 314 -16.14 26.75 -6.41
CA PRO A 314 -15.18 26.86 -5.31
C PRO A 314 -14.37 25.56 -5.12
N VAL A 315 -13.23 25.64 -4.41
CA VAL A 315 -12.43 24.46 -4.05
C VAL A 315 -13.31 23.40 -3.41
N LEU A 316 -13.17 22.15 -3.87
CA LEU A 316 -13.99 21.03 -3.41
C LEU A 316 -13.19 20.14 -2.46
N ASN A 317 -13.71 19.92 -1.25
CA ASN A 317 -13.12 18.96 -0.33
C ASN A 317 -13.48 17.53 -0.73
N LEU A 318 -12.51 16.61 -0.71
CA LEU A 318 -12.78 15.18 -0.84
C LEU A 318 -13.29 14.63 0.50
N THR A 319 -14.10 13.58 0.42
CA THR A 319 -14.61 12.82 1.56
C THR A 319 -13.79 11.55 1.71
N GLU A 320 -13.40 11.22 2.93
CA GLU A 320 -12.71 9.95 3.23
C GLU A 320 -13.72 8.84 3.50
N ALA A 321 -13.48 7.66 2.94
CA ALA A 321 -14.49 6.60 2.87
C ALA A 321 -14.48 5.62 4.05
N ASN A 322 -13.33 5.30 4.64
CA ASN A 322 -13.19 4.11 5.48
C ASN A 322 -12.08 4.14 6.54
N THR A 323 -11.60 5.31 6.90
CA THR A 323 -10.46 5.59 7.80
C THR A 323 -9.12 4.98 7.38
N THR A 324 -9.01 4.46 6.15
CA THR A 324 -7.77 3.85 5.63
C THR A 324 -7.12 4.71 4.55
N GLY A 325 -7.60 5.93 4.31
CA GLY A 325 -6.99 6.87 3.39
C GLY A 325 -7.53 6.80 1.95
N ASN A 326 -8.74 6.26 1.77
CA ASN A 326 -9.44 6.29 0.48
C ASN A 326 -10.27 7.57 0.38
N TRP A 327 -9.89 8.49 -0.51
CA TRP A 327 -10.53 9.79 -0.65
C TRP A 327 -11.28 9.91 -1.98
N TYR A 328 -12.46 10.51 -1.94
CA TYR A 328 -13.33 10.66 -3.11
C TYR A 328 -14.05 12.03 -3.17
N ALA A 329 -14.23 12.57 -4.37
CA ALA A 329 -15.11 13.70 -4.63
C ALA A 329 -15.89 13.55 -5.94
N GLN A 330 -17.08 14.17 -5.97
CA GLN A 330 -17.89 14.40 -7.16
C GLN A 330 -18.05 15.89 -7.44
N SER A 331 -17.91 16.29 -8.71
CA SER A 331 -18.21 17.66 -9.16
C SER A 331 -19.18 17.63 -10.33
N SER A 332 -20.19 18.49 -10.31
CA SER A 332 -21.11 18.68 -11.44
C SER A 332 -20.58 19.66 -12.49
N THR A 333 -19.33 20.12 -12.35
CA THR A 333 -18.69 21.04 -13.28
C THR A 333 -18.56 20.42 -14.67
N ASN A 334 -19.12 21.07 -15.69
CA ASN A 334 -18.91 20.69 -17.08
C ASN A 334 -17.52 21.14 -17.55
N PRO A 335 -16.57 20.22 -17.82
CA PRO A 335 -15.20 20.59 -18.13
C PRO A 335 -15.05 21.10 -19.57
N SER A 336 -14.16 22.07 -19.76
CA SER A 336 -13.51 22.33 -21.06
C SER A 336 -12.36 21.34 -21.23
N LEU A 337 -12.33 20.60 -22.34
CA LEU A 337 -11.38 19.52 -22.57
C LEU A 337 -10.33 19.89 -23.63
N PRO A 338 -9.07 19.39 -23.52
CA PRO A 338 -8.56 18.53 -22.44
C PRO A 338 -8.39 19.29 -21.12
N SER A 339 -8.52 18.58 -20.00
CA SER A 339 -8.37 19.15 -18.66
C SER A 339 -7.45 18.29 -17.79
N THR A 340 -6.73 18.94 -16.88
CA THR A 340 -5.92 18.29 -15.84
C THR A 340 -6.32 18.90 -14.50
N LEU A 341 -6.86 18.06 -13.63
CA LEU A 341 -7.25 18.45 -12.28
C LEU A 341 -6.02 18.61 -11.39
N GLN A 342 -6.10 19.51 -10.42
CA GLN A 342 -5.09 19.68 -9.37
C GLN A 342 -5.69 19.23 -8.04
N VAL A 343 -5.11 18.18 -7.46
CA VAL A 343 -5.55 17.63 -6.18
C VAL A 343 -4.44 17.85 -5.16
N THR A 344 -4.77 18.34 -3.97
CA THR A 344 -3.81 18.55 -2.89
C THR A 344 -4.16 17.71 -1.67
N ALA A 345 -3.18 16.99 -1.13
CA ALA A 345 -3.27 16.32 0.17
C ALA A 345 -2.39 17.06 1.20
N ASP A 346 -2.92 17.23 2.40
CA ASP A 346 -2.25 17.92 3.51
C ASP A 346 -2.45 17.16 4.82
N ASN A 347 -1.35 16.71 5.43
CA ASN A 347 -1.34 15.95 6.67
C ASN A 347 -0.64 16.69 7.84
N HIS A 348 -0.43 18.01 7.74
CA HIS A 348 0.31 18.76 8.76
C HIS A 348 -0.35 18.70 10.16
N LEU A 349 -1.67 18.49 10.22
CA LEU A 349 -2.38 18.36 11.49
C LEU A 349 -2.03 17.08 12.26
N ALA A 350 -1.69 15.99 11.56
CA ALA A 350 -1.23 14.76 12.20
C ALA A 350 0.30 14.78 12.41
N ILE A 351 1.03 15.38 11.47
CA ILE A 351 2.49 15.39 11.43
C ILE A 351 2.94 16.80 11.06
N ALA A 352 3.32 17.62 12.04
CA ALA A 352 3.60 19.04 11.84
C ALA A 352 4.68 19.34 10.79
N SER A 353 5.63 18.42 10.58
CA SER A 353 6.69 18.53 9.56
C SER A 353 6.25 18.07 8.15
N SER A 354 5.03 17.54 8.00
CA SER A 354 4.49 17.12 6.71
C SER A 354 4.09 18.34 5.88
N THR A 355 4.59 18.44 4.65
CA THR A 355 4.21 19.52 3.73
C THR A 355 3.09 19.08 2.79
N PRO A 356 2.18 19.98 2.35
CA PRO A 356 1.16 19.63 1.37
C PRO A 356 1.76 19.14 0.05
N THR A 357 1.08 18.22 -0.61
CA THR A 357 1.46 17.69 -1.93
C THR A 357 0.33 17.91 -2.92
N THR A 358 0.60 18.61 -4.02
CA THR A 358 -0.33 18.78 -5.14
C THR A 358 0.09 17.88 -6.31
N LEU A 359 -0.80 17.02 -6.79
CA LEU A 359 -0.54 16.21 -7.99
C LEU A 359 -1.54 16.55 -9.13
N PRO A 360 -1.05 16.60 -10.38
CA PRO A 360 -1.91 16.71 -11.55
C PRO A 360 -2.58 15.37 -11.86
N MET A 361 -3.87 15.41 -12.21
CA MET A 361 -4.64 14.25 -12.65
C MET A 361 -5.34 14.56 -13.98
N PRO A 362 -4.91 13.97 -15.11
CA PRO A 362 -5.63 14.10 -16.38
C PRO A 362 -7.08 13.69 -16.21
N LEU A 363 -8.01 14.53 -16.67
CA LEU A 363 -9.44 14.24 -16.63
C LEU A 363 -9.82 13.49 -17.90
N THR A 364 -10.20 12.23 -17.74
CA THR A 364 -10.45 11.30 -18.87
C THR A 364 -11.91 10.88 -18.93
N ASP A 365 -12.40 10.52 -20.12
CA ASP A 365 -13.71 9.87 -20.24
C ASP A 365 -13.64 8.41 -19.78
N LEU A 366 -14.79 7.78 -19.59
CA LEU A 366 -14.89 6.34 -19.38
C LEU A 366 -15.18 5.69 -20.73
N VAL A 367 -14.33 4.75 -21.12
CA VAL A 367 -14.59 3.86 -22.25
C VAL A 367 -15.11 2.53 -21.70
N VAL A 368 -16.07 1.93 -22.39
CA VAL A 368 -16.58 0.59 -22.08
C VAL A 368 -16.71 -0.19 -23.37
N ILE A 369 -16.03 -1.33 -23.48
CA ILE A 369 -16.17 -2.28 -24.57
C ILE A 369 -17.34 -3.19 -24.24
N SER A 370 -18.41 -3.14 -25.04
CA SER A 370 -19.58 -4.00 -24.87
C SER A 370 -19.51 -5.25 -25.75
N ARG A 371 -18.60 -5.27 -26.73
CA ARG A 371 -18.39 -6.41 -27.62
C ARG A 371 -16.95 -6.41 -28.15
N ALA A 372 -16.27 -7.55 -28.02
CA ALA A 372 -14.99 -7.85 -28.66
C ALA A 372 -15.01 -9.29 -29.15
N GLU A 373 -15.35 -9.49 -30.43
CA GLU A 373 -15.57 -10.82 -31.01
C GLU A 373 -14.78 -11.01 -32.29
N TYR A 374 -14.26 -12.21 -32.51
CA TYR A 374 -13.65 -12.62 -33.77
C TYR A 374 -14.41 -13.78 -34.39
N SER A 375 -14.88 -13.62 -35.62
CA SER A 375 -15.60 -14.64 -36.37
C SER A 375 -14.66 -15.48 -37.22
N LEU A 376 -14.66 -16.80 -36.97
CA LEU A 376 -13.84 -17.76 -37.74
C LEU A 376 -14.33 -17.89 -39.19
N SER A 377 -15.64 -17.81 -39.43
CA SER A 377 -16.22 -17.91 -40.77
C SER A 377 -15.87 -16.74 -41.69
N THR A 378 -15.69 -15.54 -41.13
CA THR A 378 -15.45 -14.32 -41.91
C THR A 378 -14.03 -13.78 -41.78
N GLY A 379 -13.27 -14.23 -40.78
CA GLY A 379 -11.95 -13.69 -40.44
C GLY A 379 -11.99 -12.24 -39.96
N GLN A 380 -13.14 -11.77 -39.45
CA GLN A 380 -13.32 -10.40 -39.00
C GLN A 380 -13.37 -10.29 -37.48
N ILE A 381 -12.75 -9.24 -36.96
CA ILE A 381 -12.96 -8.78 -35.59
C ILE A 381 -14.04 -7.70 -35.57
N THR A 382 -14.97 -7.81 -34.64
CA THR A 382 -16.00 -6.81 -34.34
C THR A 382 -15.78 -6.25 -32.95
N VAL A 383 -15.64 -4.93 -32.85
CA VAL A 383 -15.46 -4.20 -31.60
C VAL A 383 -16.57 -3.17 -31.48
N VAL A 384 -17.29 -3.16 -30.37
CA VAL A 384 -18.26 -2.11 -30.01
C VAL A 384 -17.86 -1.54 -28.66
N ALA A 385 -17.73 -0.22 -28.61
CA ALA A 385 -17.39 0.48 -27.38
C ALA A 385 -18.15 1.79 -27.25
N SER A 386 -18.34 2.25 -26.02
CA SER A 386 -18.97 3.53 -25.69
C SER A 386 -18.03 4.43 -24.89
N THR A 387 -18.16 5.74 -25.09
CA THR A 387 -17.59 6.79 -24.23
C THR A 387 -18.66 7.39 -23.30
N SER A 388 -18.26 7.85 -22.12
CA SER A 388 -19.13 8.63 -21.22
C SER A 388 -19.35 10.08 -21.65
N ASP A 389 -18.72 10.53 -22.73
CA ASP A 389 -18.93 11.84 -23.33
C ASP A 389 -19.97 11.79 -24.46
N GLU A 390 -21.25 11.89 -24.11
CA GLU A 390 -22.35 11.88 -25.08
C GLU A 390 -22.58 13.25 -25.73
N THR A 391 -21.96 14.32 -25.23
CA THR A 391 -22.15 15.69 -25.76
C THR A 391 -21.19 16.06 -26.88
N SER A 392 -19.96 15.54 -26.84
CA SER A 392 -19.01 15.68 -27.94
C SER A 392 -18.18 14.39 -28.03
N PRO A 393 -18.79 13.30 -28.56
CA PRO A 393 -18.19 11.97 -28.54
C PRO A 393 -16.78 11.94 -29.17
N PRO A 394 -15.74 11.60 -28.40
CA PRO A 394 -14.36 11.56 -28.89
C PRO A 394 -14.14 10.50 -29.97
N VAL A 395 -12.98 10.55 -30.62
CA VAL A 395 -12.53 9.47 -31.49
C VAL A 395 -12.13 8.28 -30.62
N LEU A 396 -12.63 7.09 -30.95
CA LEU A 396 -12.25 5.84 -30.30
C LEU A 396 -11.37 5.02 -31.25
N THR A 397 -10.25 4.48 -30.74
CA THR A 397 -9.29 3.68 -31.52
C THR A 397 -9.03 2.34 -30.83
N ALA A 398 -9.05 1.26 -31.61
CA ALA A 398 -8.76 -0.10 -31.14
C ALA A 398 -7.32 -0.50 -31.46
N THR A 399 -6.70 -1.15 -30.49
CA THR A 399 -5.38 -1.78 -30.57
C THR A 399 -5.43 -3.19 -29.98
N SER A 400 -4.49 -4.06 -30.31
CA SER A 400 -4.31 -5.33 -29.60
C SER A 400 -3.82 -5.07 -28.16
N GLY A 401 -3.87 -6.09 -27.31
CA GLY A 401 -3.24 -6.05 -25.97
C GLY A 401 -1.73 -5.76 -25.99
N THR A 402 -1.06 -5.91 -27.13
CA THR A 402 0.36 -5.57 -27.34
C THR A 402 0.58 -4.19 -27.98
N GLY A 403 -0.50 -3.43 -28.23
CA GLY A 403 -0.44 -2.08 -28.81
C GLY A 403 -0.43 -2.03 -30.34
N VAL A 404 -0.63 -3.16 -31.04
CA VAL A 404 -0.72 -3.17 -32.51
C VAL A 404 -2.04 -2.53 -32.94
N ALA A 405 -2.00 -1.58 -33.87
CA ALA A 405 -3.20 -0.90 -34.35
C ALA A 405 -4.18 -1.87 -35.05
N ILE A 406 -5.46 -1.78 -34.68
CA ILE A 406 -6.57 -2.50 -35.34
C ILE A 406 -7.38 -1.53 -36.21
N GLY A 407 -7.75 -0.37 -35.66
CA GLY A 407 -8.46 0.65 -36.43
C GLY A 407 -9.23 1.65 -35.57
N ALA A 408 -9.74 2.71 -36.19
CA ALA A 408 -10.66 3.66 -35.54
C ALA A 408 -12.09 3.11 -35.58
N LEU A 409 -12.82 3.26 -34.48
CA LEU A 409 -14.24 2.92 -34.43
C LEU A 409 -15.04 4.06 -35.07
N SER A 410 -16.05 3.68 -35.84
CA SER A 410 -16.95 4.57 -36.58
C SER A 410 -18.29 4.77 -35.85
N GLY A 411 -18.91 5.93 -36.02
CA GLY A 411 -20.18 6.31 -35.40
C GLY A 411 -20.17 7.76 -34.89
N ASP A 412 -21.31 8.44 -35.06
CA ASP A 412 -21.50 9.84 -34.68
C ASP A 412 -21.87 10.03 -33.20
N GLY A 413 -22.35 8.96 -32.55
CA GLY A 413 -22.76 8.96 -31.15
C GLY A 413 -21.66 8.51 -30.18
N ALA A 414 -22.05 8.39 -28.92
CA ALA A 414 -21.18 7.88 -27.85
C ALA A 414 -20.79 6.40 -28.05
N VAL A 415 -21.68 5.60 -28.65
CA VAL A 415 -21.40 4.20 -29.02
C VAL A 415 -20.83 4.18 -30.44
N LYS A 416 -19.66 3.54 -30.59
CA LYS A 416 -18.97 3.39 -31.87
C LYS A 416 -18.65 1.92 -32.12
N SER A 417 -18.46 1.59 -33.40
CA SER A 417 -18.17 0.21 -33.81
C SER A 417 -17.10 0.13 -34.89
N LEU A 418 -16.37 -0.98 -34.88
CA LEU A 418 -15.40 -1.36 -35.88
C LEU A 418 -15.65 -2.82 -36.27
N ALA A 419 -15.70 -3.09 -37.58
CA ALA A 419 -15.61 -4.43 -38.12
C ALA A 419 -14.48 -4.43 -39.17
N THR A 420 -13.45 -5.24 -38.95
CA THR A 420 -12.29 -5.29 -39.87
C THR A 420 -11.69 -6.68 -39.94
N GLY A 421 -11.08 -7.02 -41.07
CA GLY A 421 -10.42 -8.30 -41.26
C GLY A 421 -9.14 -8.39 -40.45
N ILE A 422 -8.94 -9.49 -39.74
CA ILE A 422 -7.68 -9.85 -39.08
C ILE A 422 -7.31 -11.28 -39.49
N SER A 423 -6.07 -11.46 -39.94
CA SER A 423 -5.55 -12.75 -40.40
C SER A 423 -4.08 -12.91 -39.98
N PRO A 424 -3.60 -14.14 -39.70
CA PRO A 424 -4.36 -15.40 -39.63
C PRO A 424 -4.94 -15.70 -38.23
N ILE A 425 -4.52 -14.96 -37.20
CA ILE A 425 -4.86 -15.22 -35.80
C ILE A 425 -5.32 -13.91 -35.15
N PRO A 426 -6.48 -13.86 -34.47
CA PRO A 426 -6.92 -12.66 -33.76
C PRO A 426 -6.02 -12.37 -32.55
N PRO A 427 -5.93 -11.10 -32.11
CA PRO A 427 -5.30 -10.79 -30.83
C PRO A 427 -6.12 -11.41 -29.68
N ALA A 428 -5.46 -11.82 -28.61
CA ALA A 428 -6.14 -12.33 -27.41
C ALA A 428 -6.98 -11.25 -26.72
N LYS A 429 -6.52 -9.99 -26.76
CA LYS A 429 -7.18 -8.83 -26.15
C LYS A 429 -7.31 -7.69 -27.14
N VAL A 430 -8.38 -6.92 -27.00
CA VAL A 430 -8.54 -5.62 -27.64
C VAL A 430 -8.57 -4.54 -26.58
N ARG A 431 -7.80 -3.48 -26.79
CA ARG A 431 -7.86 -2.24 -26.02
C ARG A 431 -8.46 -1.13 -26.87
N VAL A 432 -9.51 -0.48 -26.37
CA VAL A 432 -10.08 0.72 -26.98
C VAL A 432 -9.62 1.95 -26.21
N THR A 433 -9.13 2.96 -26.91
CA THR A 433 -8.65 4.23 -26.35
C THR A 433 -9.40 5.40 -26.97
N SER A 434 -9.89 6.29 -26.13
CA SER A 434 -10.51 7.56 -26.48
C SER A 434 -9.47 8.64 -26.71
N SER A 435 -9.73 9.57 -27.62
CA SER A 435 -8.92 10.78 -27.80
C SER A 435 -8.91 11.70 -26.58
N ASN A 436 -9.82 11.50 -25.62
CA ASN A 436 -9.84 12.19 -24.32
C ASN A 436 -9.18 11.36 -23.20
N GLY A 437 -8.53 10.25 -23.54
CA GLY A 437 -7.65 9.49 -22.65
C GLY A 437 -8.30 8.27 -21.98
N GLY A 438 -9.63 8.16 -21.97
CA GLY A 438 -10.33 7.00 -21.42
C GLY A 438 -10.00 5.72 -22.17
N THR A 439 -9.78 4.60 -21.46
CA THR A 439 -9.47 3.31 -22.10
C THR A 439 -10.16 2.15 -21.43
N ASP A 440 -10.42 1.10 -22.20
CA ASP A 440 -10.91 -0.19 -21.70
C ASP A 440 -10.24 -1.34 -22.46
N THR A 441 -10.15 -2.52 -21.84
CA THR A 441 -9.50 -3.71 -22.42
C THR A 441 -10.29 -4.97 -22.10
N GLU A 442 -10.65 -5.71 -23.14
CA GLU A 442 -11.41 -6.95 -23.04
C GLU A 442 -10.72 -8.10 -23.77
N GLU A 443 -10.97 -9.32 -23.32
CA GLU A 443 -10.59 -10.54 -24.04
C GLU A 443 -11.43 -10.67 -25.32
N VAL A 444 -10.83 -11.16 -26.40
CA VAL A 444 -11.53 -11.40 -27.67
C VAL A 444 -12.21 -12.75 -27.63
N VAL A 445 -13.53 -12.74 -27.74
CA VAL A 445 -14.33 -13.97 -27.80
C VAL A 445 -14.31 -14.51 -29.23
N ILE A 446 -13.93 -15.77 -29.39
CA ILE A 446 -13.97 -16.44 -30.70
C ILE A 446 -15.38 -16.97 -30.92
N VAL A 447 -15.99 -16.55 -32.03
CA VAL A 447 -17.31 -16.98 -32.47
C VAL A 447 -17.21 -17.68 -33.84
N GLN A 448 -18.19 -18.52 -34.17
CA GLN A 448 -18.18 -19.24 -35.45
C GLN A 448 -18.53 -18.34 -36.64
#